data_AF-A0A1I0DVW4-F1
#
_entry.id   AF-A0A1I0DVW4-F1
#
_cell.length_a   1.000
_cell.length_b   1.000
_cell.length_c   1.000
_cell.angle_alpha   90.00
_cell.angle_beta   90.00
_cell.angle_gamma   90.00
#
_symmetry.space_group_name_H-M   'P 1'
#
loop_
_entity.id
_entity.type
_entity.pdbx_description
1 polymer ?
#
loop_
_entity_poly.entity_id
_entity_poly.type
_entity_poly.pdbx_seq_one_letter_code
_entity_poly.pdbx_strand_id
1 'polypeptide(L)'
;MPREQALTARKQRNAALIETMLLAAIADGSVSQREIQTLLRRVIERPEFEGTSAQELNALVETSAQRLSEATDLQEVLASLRSRLPDHKNRMLAFGLAAAVAFADQRATKLELGLLKTIQAALGISEDEVAQIIDIIEKGGSLSEALGEPLERLYAEVMVLVSAADGQLKEAEARALVESLAADPVFQEVSPERAQGFVGEAVAALATEGLPRRLQVLAHGLTTHKQRVKAYRLATKIAHASGKASPAEQRLLELLQATFGLADDEVARLDKGSGA
;
A
#
# COMPACT_ATOMS: atom_id res chain seq x y z
N MET A 1 -9.67 -17.04 6.98
CA MET A 1 -10.04 -15.98 7.96
C MET A 1 -9.70 -14.59 7.41
N PRO A 2 -10.36 -13.48 7.82
CA PRO A 2 -10.07 -12.13 7.30
C PRO A 2 -8.59 -11.71 7.41
N ARG A 3 -7.93 -12.12 8.51
CA ARG A 3 -6.49 -11.93 8.75
C ARG A 3 -5.61 -12.54 7.64
N GLU A 4 -5.85 -13.80 7.30
CA GLU A 4 -5.07 -14.52 6.27
C GLU A 4 -5.27 -13.91 4.88
N GLN A 5 -6.49 -13.46 4.58
CA GLN A 5 -6.80 -12.81 3.30
C GLN A 5 -6.06 -11.48 3.16
N ALA A 6 -6.00 -10.66 4.22
CA ALA A 6 -5.27 -9.40 4.23
C ALA A 6 -3.74 -9.61 4.07
N LEU A 7 -3.18 -10.57 4.80
CA LEU A 7 -1.77 -10.95 4.66
C LEU A 7 -1.44 -11.46 3.25
N THR A 8 -2.32 -12.29 2.68
CA THR A 8 -2.18 -12.82 1.32
C THR A 8 -2.23 -11.70 0.29
N ALA A 9 -3.18 -10.77 0.42
CA ALA A 9 -3.30 -9.61 -0.47
C ALA A 9 -2.03 -8.75 -0.46
N ARG A 10 -1.49 -8.43 0.73
CA ARG A 10 -0.23 -7.68 0.87
C ARG A 10 0.94 -8.41 0.19
N LYS A 11 1.06 -9.71 0.44
CA LYS A 11 2.14 -10.53 -0.15
C LYS A 11 2.02 -10.59 -1.68
N GLN A 12 0.80 -10.74 -2.20
CA GLN A 12 0.53 -10.76 -3.64
C GLN A 12 0.82 -9.40 -4.30
N ARG A 13 0.43 -8.30 -3.66
CA ARG A 13 0.78 -6.94 -4.08
C ARG A 13 2.29 -6.78 -4.15
N ASN A 14 3.01 -7.05 -3.06
CA ASN A 14 4.47 -6.88 -3.01
C ASN A 14 5.18 -7.74 -4.07
N ALA A 15 4.74 -8.99 -4.27
CA ALA A 15 5.25 -9.85 -5.32
C ALA A 15 5.03 -9.24 -6.72
N ALA A 16 3.84 -8.69 -7.00
CA ALA A 16 3.56 -8.05 -8.29
C ALA A 16 4.40 -6.78 -8.52
N LEU A 17 4.62 -5.97 -7.48
CA LEU A 17 5.53 -4.81 -7.56
C LEU A 17 6.97 -5.25 -7.90
N ILE A 18 7.48 -6.26 -7.18
CA ILE A 18 8.83 -6.82 -7.40
C ILE A 18 8.95 -7.43 -8.80
N GLU A 19 7.98 -8.22 -9.25
CA GLU A 19 7.97 -8.81 -10.59
C GLU A 19 7.98 -7.75 -11.68
N THR A 20 7.26 -6.64 -11.50
CA THR A 20 7.28 -5.51 -12.45
C THR A 20 8.65 -4.85 -12.50
N MET A 21 9.32 -4.70 -11.35
CA MET A 21 10.69 -4.20 -11.28
C MET A 21 11.70 -5.18 -11.91
N LEU A 22 11.53 -6.49 -11.68
CA LEU A 22 12.35 -7.54 -12.30
C LEU A 22 12.21 -7.52 -13.82
N LEU A 23 10.98 -7.44 -14.35
CA LEU A 23 10.75 -7.31 -15.79
C LEU A 23 11.56 -6.14 -16.37
N ALA A 24 11.50 -4.96 -15.75
CA ALA A 24 12.27 -3.81 -16.21
C ALA A 24 13.79 -4.02 -16.15
N ALA A 25 14.28 -4.75 -15.13
CA ALA A 25 15.70 -5.07 -14.99
C ALA A 25 16.23 -6.09 -16.01
N ILE A 26 15.35 -6.84 -16.67
CA ILE A 26 15.71 -7.99 -17.53
C ILE A 26 15.33 -7.74 -19.00
N ALA A 27 15.16 -6.48 -19.38
CA ALA A 27 14.70 -6.09 -20.72
C ALA A 27 15.59 -6.61 -21.87
N ASP A 28 16.82 -7.00 -21.57
CA ASP A 28 17.79 -7.60 -22.50
C ASP A 28 17.68 -9.13 -22.61
N GLY A 29 16.79 -9.77 -21.85
CA GLY A 29 16.42 -11.17 -21.98
C GLY A 29 17.19 -12.15 -21.08
N SER A 30 18.04 -11.68 -20.17
CA SER A 30 18.69 -12.57 -19.19
C SER A 30 18.81 -11.93 -17.81
N VAL A 31 18.65 -12.74 -16.75
CA VAL A 31 18.83 -12.27 -15.38
C VAL A 31 20.14 -12.80 -14.83
N SER A 32 21.13 -11.93 -14.67
CA SER A 32 22.34 -12.28 -13.94
C SER A 32 22.11 -12.20 -12.43
N GLN A 33 22.87 -13.00 -11.67
CA GLN A 33 22.86 -12.91 -10.21
C GLN A 33 23.26 -11.52 -9.70
N ARG A 34 24.04 -10.77 -10.48
CA ARG A 34 24.46 -9.41 -10.15
C ARG A 34 23.30 -8.41 -10.28
N GLU A 35 22.45 -8.56 -11.29
CA GLU A 35 21.25 -7.73 -11.45
C GLU A 35 20.23 -8.01 -10.35
N ILE A 36 20.02 -9.27 -9.98
CA ILE A 36 19.15 -9.64 -8.85
C ILE A 36 19.66 -8.99 -7.56
N GLN A 37 20.96 -9.07 -7.27
CA GLN A 37 21.54 -8.44 -6.07
C GLN A 37 21.40 -6.91 -6.09
N THR A 38 21.56 -6.30 -7.26
CA THR A 38 21.41 -4.85 -7.44
C THR A 38 19.97 -4.43 -7.22
N LEU A 39 19.02 -5.19 -7.77
CA LEU A 39 17.60 -4.97 -7.57
C LEU A 39 17.21 -5.14 -6.11
N LEU A 40 17.71 -6.20 -5.45
CA LEU A 40 17.45 -6.46 -4.03
C LEU A 40 17.85 -5.27 -3.14
N ARG A 41 19.03 -4.69 -3.37
CA ARG A 41 19.46 -3.49 -2.64
C ARG A 41 18.46 -2.34 -2.82
N ARG A 42 18.02 -2.10 -4.06
CA ARG A 42 17.04 -1.06 -4.37
C ARG A 42 15.66 -1.34 -3.77
N VAL A 43 15.23 -2.60 -3.71
CA VAL A 43 13.95 -3.01 -3.10
C VAL A 43 13.99 -2.78 -1.58
N ILE A 44 15.11 -3.11 -0.92
CA ILE A 44 15.27 -2.95 0.54
C ILE A 44 15.23 -1.47 0.95
N GLU A 45 15.81 -0.59 0.14
CA GLU A 45 15.89 0.85 0.43
C GLU A 45 14.58 1.62 0.11
N ARG A 46 13.57 0.94 -0.44
CA ARG A 46 12.34 1.60 -0.90
C ARG A 46 11.26 1.69 0.19
N PRO A 47 10.66 2.87 0.40
CA PRO A 47 9.59 3.07 1.38
C PRO A 47 8.40 2.12 1.25
N GLU A 48 8.10 1.67 0.02
CA GLU A 48 6.99 0.78 -0.29
C GLU A 48 7.15 -0.63 0.31
N PHE A 49 8.40 -1.04 0.57
CA PHE A 49 8.75 -2.36 1.10
C PHE A 49 9.19 -2.33 2.56
N GLU A 50 9.34 -1.15 3.16
CA GLU A 50 9.58 -0.99 4.60
C GLU A 50 8.57 -1.83 5.42
N GLY A 51 9.03 -2.37 6.54
CA GLY A 51 8.23 -3.28 7.37
C GLY A 51 8.07 -4.69 6.81
N THR A 52 8.67 -5.00 5.66
CA THR A 52 8.88 -6.39 5.20
C THR A 52 10.29 -6.79 5.58
N SER A 53 10.46 -7.98 6.18
CA SER A 53 11.81 -8.42 6.58
C SER A 53 12.69 -8.65 5.35
N ALA A 54 14.01 -8.43 5.48
CA ALA A 54 14.95 -8.69 4.40
C ALA A 54 14.90 -10.15 3.92
N GLN A 55 14.65 -11.10 4.83
CA GLN A 55 14.47 -12.52 4.53
C GLN A 55 13.21 -12.76 3.67
N GLU A 56 12.09 -12.13 4.01
CA GLU A 56 10.84 -12.22 3.23
C GLU A 56 10.99 -11.56 1.86
N LEU A 57 11.68 -10.40 1.77
CA LEU A 57 11.95 -9.74 0.49
C LEU A 57 12.85 -10.59 -0.41
N ASN A 58 13.93 -11.19 0.14
CA ASN A 58 14.78 -12.11 -0.61
C ASN A 58 13.96 -13.28 -1.18
N ALA A 59 13.17 -13.94 -0.33
CA ALA A 59 12.32 -15.05 -0.77
C ALA A 59 11.30 -14.63 -1.84
N LEU A 60 10.74 -13.42 -1.73
CA LEU A 60 9.83 -12.87 -2.74
C LEU A 60 10.54 -12.60 -4.06
N VAL A 61 11.74 -12.01 -4.06
CA VAL A 61 12.52 -11.77 -5.28
C VAL A 61 12.91 -13.08 -5.95
N GLU A 62 13.39 -14.07 -5.20
CA GLU A 62 13.75 -15.38 -5.73
C GLU A 62 12.54 -16.10 -6.36
N THR A 63 11.42 -16.14 -5.65
CA THR A 63 10.18 -16.74 -6.16
C THR A 63 9.67 -16.01 -7.41
N SER A 64 9.79 -14.69 -7.44
CA SER A 64 9.39 -13.85 -8.57
C SER A 64 10.29 -14.07 -9.79
N ALA A 65 11.60 -14.12 -9.58
CA ALA A 65 12.58 -14.40 -10.64
C ALA A 65 12.37 -15.80 -11.24
N GLN A 66 12.11 -16.80 -10.39
CA GLN A 66 11.80 -18.16 -10.85
C GLN A 66 10.50 -18.20 -11.66
N ARG A 67 9.44 -17.52 -11.19
CA ARG A 67 8.18 -17.44 -11.94
C ARG A 67 8.37 -16.78 -13.31
N LEU A 68 9.17 -15.72 -13.38
CA LEU A 68 9.45 -15.02 -14.63
C LEU A 68 10.33 -15.86 -15.58
N SER A 69 11.25 -16.69 -15.06
CA SER A 69 12.07 -17.57 -15.89
C SER A 69 11.30 -18.78 -16.44
N GLU A 70 10.28 -19.24 -15.73
CA GLU A 70 9.37 -20.31 -16.16
C GLU A 70 8.27 -19.80 -17.10
N ALA A 71 8.00 -18.49 -17.11
CA ALA A 71 6.96 -17.90 -17.95
C ALA A 71 7.33 -18.03 -19.44
N THR A 72 6.42 -18.63 -20.20
CA THR A 72 6.60 -18.78 -21.66
C THR A 72 6.01 -17.60 -22.45
N ASP A 73 5.03 -16.89 -21.86
CA ASP A 73 4.37 -15.74 -22.48
C ASP A 73 4.37 -14.52 -21.55
N LEU A 74 4.96 -13.42 -22.03
CA LEU A 74 4.97 -12.13 -21.35
C LEU A 74 3.55 -11.58 -21.15
N GLN A 75 2.61 -11.84 -22.06
CA GLN A 75 1.23 -11.37 -21.92
C GLN A 75 0.51 -12.02 -20.74
N GLU A 76 0.75 -13.32 -20.49
CA GLU A 76 0.22 -14.02 -19.33
C GLU A 76 0.78 -13.44 -18.02
N VAL A 77 2.08 -13.13 -17.99
CA VAL A 77 2.73 -12.46 -16.85
C VAL A 77 2.07 -11.11 -16.59
N LEU A 78 1.92 -10.27 -17.61
CA LEU A 78 1.34 -8.94 -17.49
C LEU A 78 -0.14 -8.98 -17.08
N ALA A 79 -0.91 -9.95 -17.58
CA ALA A 79 -2.29 -10.18 -17.16
C ALA A 79 -2.38 -10.61 -15.68
N SER A 80 -1.49 -11.50 -15.26
CA SER A 80 -1.35 -11.90 -13.85
C SER A 80 -1.00 -10.71 -12.95
N LEU A 81 -0.07 -9.85 -13.37
CA LEU A 81 0.26 -8.63 -12.65
C LEU A 81 -0.95 -7.72 -12.49
N ARG A 82 -1.69 -7.47 -13.57
CA ARG A 82 -2.92 -6.65 -13.52
C ARG A 82 -3.97 -7.21 -12.57
N SER A 83 -4.15 -8.53 -12.50
CA SER A 83 -5.09 -9.16 -11.57
C SER A 83 -4.69 -9.00 -10.10
N ARG A 84 -3.39 -9.04 -9.79
CA ARG A 84 -2.83 -8.86 -8.44
C ARG A 84 -2.67 -7.39 -8.04
N LEU A 85 -2.78 -6.47 -9.01
CA LEU A 85 -2.81 -5.02 -8.84
C LEU A 85 -4.17 -4.48 -9.31
N PRO A 86 -5.28 -4.85 -8.64
CA PRO A 86 -6.62 -4.46 -9.07
C PRO A 86 -6.81 -2.94 -9.02
N ASP A 87 -6.13 -2.27 -8.10
CA ASP A 87 -6.19 -0.82 -7.92
C ASP A 87 -5.30 -0.10 -8.95
N HIS A 88 -5.86 0.87 -9.66
CA HIS A 88 -5.13 1.60 -10.72
C HIS A 88 -3.86 2.27 -10.21
N LYS A 89 -3.89 2.78 -8.97
CA LYS A 89 -2.74 3.39 -8.31
C LYS A 89 -1.61 2.41 -8.05
N ASN A 90 -1.94 1.17 -7.66
CA ASN A 90 -0.93 0.13 -7.50
C ASN A 90 -0.33 -0.27 -8.86
N ARG A 91 -1.07 -0.13 -9.96
CA ARG A 91 -0.53 -0.27 -11.31
C ARG A 91 0.41 0.88 -11.69
N MET A 92 0.02 2.13 -11.40
CA MET A 92 0.89 3.30 -11.59
C MET A 92 2.16 3.18 -10.74
N LEU A 93 2.05 2.75 -9.48
CA LEU A 93 3.18 2.51 -8.60
C LEU A 93 4.09 1.43 -9.16
N ALA A 94 3.54 0.29 -9.62
CA ALA A 94 4.32 -0.78 -10.24
C ALA A 94 5.10 -0.27 -11.47
N PHE A 95 4.45 0.51 -12.33
CA PHE A 95 5.09 1.14 -13.48
C PHE A 95 6.19 2.12 -13.05
N GLY A 96 5.92 3.00 -12.08
CA GLY A 96 6.92 3.95 -11.58
C GLY A 96 8.13 3.26 -10.95
N LEU A 97 7.92 2.16 -10.24
CA LEU A 97 9.01 1.34 -9.70
C LEU A 97 9.84 0.69 -10.82
N ALA A 98 9.20 0.17 -11.86
CA ALA A 98 9.88 -0.34 -13.06
C ALA A 98 10.67 0.75 -13.79
N ALA A 99 10.06 1.92 -14.02
CA ALA A 99 10.70 3.07 -14.63
C ALA A 99 11.95 3.49 -13.81
N ALA A 100 11.82 3.60 -12.49
CA ALA A 100 12.95 3.95 -11.62
C ALA A 100 14.08 2.91 -11.62
N VAL A 101 13.80 1.64 -11.98
CA VAL A 101 14.83 0.63 -12.22
C VAL A 101 15.48 0.83 -13.59
N ALA A 102 14.69 0.99 -14.65
CA ALA A 102 15.21 1.22 -16.01
C ALA A 102 16.02 2.52 -16.16
N PHE A 103 15.68 3.57 -15.39
CA PHE A 103 16.40 4.85 -15.42
C PHE A 103 17.53 4.94 -14.39
N ALA A 104 17.83 3.86 -13.67
CA ALA A 104 18.80 3.85 -12.60
C ALA A 104 20.20 4.36 -12.99
N ASP A 105 20.63 4.05 -14.22
CA ASP A 105 21.94 4.44 -14.75
C ASP A 105 21.85 5.72 -15.62
N GLN A 106 20.79 6.52 -15.43
CA GLN A 106 20.50 7.78 -16.13
C GLN A 106 20.34 7.66 -17.66
N ARG A 107 20.28 6.43 -18.20
CA ARG A 107 20.04 6.15 -19.62
C ARG A 107 19.26 4.84 -19.75
N ALA A 108 18.03 4.92 -20.24
CA ALA A 108 17.29 3.73 -20.67
C ALA A 108 17.62 3.43 -22.14
N THR A 109 17.89 2.16 -22.44
CA THR A 109 18.06 1.63 -23.79
C THR A 109 16.73 1.57 -24.54
N LYS A 110 16.78 1.40 -25.87
CA LYS A 110 15.57 1.21 -26.68
C LYS A 110 14.75 -0.02 -26.26
N LEU A 111 15.42 -1.08 -25.79
CA LEU A 111 14.77 -2.30 -25.32
C LEU A 111 14.03 -2.05 -24.01
N GLU A 112 14.66 -1.39 -23.04
CA GLU A 112 14.02 -1.01 -21.77
C GLU A 112 12.82 -0.08 -21.99
N LEU A 113 12.95 0.92 -22.86
CA LEU A 113 11.84 1.82 -23.22
C LEU A 113 10.70 1.07 -23.92
N GLY A 114 11.02 0.11 -24.80
CA GLY A 114 10.04 -0.74 -25.46
C GLY A 114 9.28 -1.63 -24.47
N LEU A 115 10.00 -2.20 -23.50
CA LEU A 115 9.40 -2.99 -22.43
C LEU A 115 8.53 -2.13 -21.51
N LEU A 116 8.98 -0.94 -21.11
CA LEU A 116 8.17 -0.02 -20.32
C LEU A 116 6.85 0.34 -21.03
N LYS A 117 6.87 0.61 -22.34
CA LYS A 117 5.65 0.83 -23.12
C LYS A 117 4.71 -0.39 -23.10
N THR A 118 5.27 -1.59 -23.13
CA THR A 118 4.50 -2.83 -23.04
C THR A 118 3.85 -2.99 -21.66
N ILE A 119 4.61 -2.71 -20.59
CA ILE A 119 4.11 -2.71 -19.21
C ILE A 119 3.01 -1.66 -19.04
N GLN A 120 3.24 -0.42 -19.49
CA GLN A 120 2.27 0.68 -19.47
C GLN A 120 0.93 0.25 -20.09
N ALA A 121 0.96 -0.27 -21.31
CA ALA A 121 -0.24 -0.68 -22.04
C ALA A 121 -0.99 -1.80 -21.32
N ALA A 122 -0.27 -2.81 -20.84
CA ALA A 122 -0.91 -3.94 -20.15
C ALA A 122 -1.52 -3.55 -18.80
N LEU A 123 -0.87 -2.64 -18.07
CA LEU A 123 -1.36 -2.07 -16.83
C LEU A 123 -2.46 -1.01 -17.05
N GLY A 124 -2.72 -0.62 -18.31
CA GLY A 124 -3.76 0.34 -18.67
C GLY A 124 -3.48 1.74 -18.12
N ILE A 125 -2.23 2.19 -18.25
CA ILE A 125 -1.78 3.52 -17.81
C ILE A 125 -1.71 4.44 -19.03
N SER A 126 -2.28 5.65 -18.91
CA SER A 126 -2.28 6.65 -19.96
C SER A 126 -0.91 7.33 -20.12
N GLU A 127 -0.67 7.95 -21.29
CA GLU A 127 0.56 8.70 -21.55
C GLU A 127 0.75 9.88 -20.58
N ASP A 128 -0.33 10.58 -20.22
CA ASP A 128 -0.28 11.71 -19.28
C ASP A 128 0.15 11.25 -17.88
N GLU A 129 -0.35 10.10 -17.44
CA GLU A 129 0.04 9.47 -16.18
C GLU A 129 1.50 9.02 -16.20
N VAL A 130 1.99 8.50 -17.32
CA VAL A 130 3.41 8.18 -17.49
C VAL A 130 4.25 9.45 -17.36
N ALA A 131 3.88 10.53 -18.05
CA ALA A 131 4.62 11.79 -17.98
C ALA A 131 4.70 12.32 -16.53
N GLN A 132 3.60 12.25 -15.79
CA GLN A 132 3.58 12.60 -14.37
C GLN A 132 4.55 11.74 -13.54
N ILE A 133 4.53 10.42 -13.74
CA ILE A 133 5.41 9.48 -13.01
C ILE A 133 6.89 9.76 -13.30
N ILE A 134 7.24 10.01 -14.57
CA ILE A 134 8.62 10.32 -14.97
C ILE A 134 9.09 11.62 -14.31
N ASP A 135 8.27 12.68 -14.33
CA ASP A 135 8.60 13.96 -13.69
C ASP A 135 8.85 13.80 -12.18
N ILE A 136 8.07 12.97 -11.48
CA ILE A 136 8.29 12.64 -10.06
C ILE A 136 9.65 11.96 -9.85
N ILE A 137 9.98 10.97 -10.69
CA ILE A 137 11.24 10.21 -10.59
C ILE A 137 12.45 11.12 -10.86
N GLU A 138 12.39 11.96 -11.90
CA GLU A 138 13.47 12.88 -12.26
C GLU A 138 13.74 13.92 -11.17
N LYS A 139 12.68 14.37 -10.47
CA LYS A 139 12.78 15.28 -9.32
C LYS A 139 13.18 14.59 -8.01
N GLY A 140 13.34 13.26 -8.01
CA GLY A 140 13.64 12.47 -6.82
C GLY A 140 12.49 12.45 -5.80
N GLY A 141 11.26 12.69 -6.25
CA GLY A 141 10.06 12.69 -5.41
C GLY A 141 9.61 11.28 -5.01
N SER A 142 8.76 11.21 -3.99
CA SER A 142 8.17 9.94 -3.55
C SER A 142 6.98 9.55 -4.44
N LEU A 143 7.11 8.40 -5.12
CA LEU A 143 6.04 7.84 -5.96
C LEU A 143 4.78 7.53 -5.16
N SER A 144 4.93 6.98 -3.95
CA SER A 144 3.79 6.62 -3.09
C SER A 144 3.04 7.84 -2.56
N GLU A 145 3.72 8.96 -2.35
CA GLU A 145 3.08 10.23 -1.95
C GLU A 145 2.37 10.90 -3.13
N ALA A 146 3.02 10.93 -4.30
CA ALA A 146 2.48 11.61 -5.47
C ALA A 146 1.33 10.86 -6.16
N LEU A 147 1.26 9.53 -6.02
CA LEU A 147 0.22 8.67 -6.63
C LEU A 147 -0.91 8.28 -5.66
N GLY A 148 -0.82 8.68 -4.39
CA GLY A 148 -1.73 8.26 -3.32
C GLY A 148 -3.17 8.75 -3.46
N GLU A 149 -4.10 8.17 -2.69
CA GLU A 149 -5.31 8.91 -2.27
C GLU A 149 -4.89 9.98 -1.26
N PRO A 150 -5.73 11.01 -0.99
CA PRO A 150 -5.55 11.78 0.23
C PRO A 150 -5.44 10.78 1.38
N LEU A 151 -4.26 10.68 1.99
CA LEU A 151 -3.98 9.72 3.05
C LEU A 151 -4.98 9.88 4.19
N GLU A 152 -5.47 11.11 4.35
CA GLU A 152 -6.55 11.53 5.20
C GLU A 152 -7.80 10.65 5.02
N ARG A 153 -8.17 10.30 3.79
CA ARG A 153 -9.33 9.41 3.54
C ARG A 153 -9.11 8.01 4.09
N LEU A 154 -7.94 7.41 3.81
CA LEU A 154 -7.61 6.07 4.28
C LEU A 154 -7.46 6.02 5.81
N TYR A 155 -6.90 7.08 6.40
CA TYR A 155 -6.82 7.23 7.85
C TYR A 155 -8.19 7.40 8.50
N ALA A 156 -9.07 8.22 7.91
CA ALA A 156 -10.46 8.35 8.36
C ALA A 156 -11.19 7.01 8.28
N GLU A 157 -10.97 6.22 7.22
CA GLU A 157 -11.53 4.87 7.10
C GLU A 157 -11.06 3.95 8.23
N VAL A 158 -9.77 3.96 8.58
CA VAL A 158 -9.26 3.17 9.71
C VAL A 158 -9.95 3.56 11.02
N MET A 159 -10.12 4.86 11.26
CA MET A 159 -10.81 5.37 12.45
C MET A 159 -12.30 4.96 12.48
N VAL A 160 -12.97 4.95 11.33
CA VAL A 160 -14.33 4.44 11.18
C VAL A 160 -14.43 2.95 11.44
N LEU A 161 -13.51 2.14 10.90
CA LEU A 161 -13.53 0.69 11.14
C LEU A 161 -13.48 0.37 12.63
N VAL A 162 -12.61 1.06 13.39
CA VAL A 162 -12.50 0.89 14.86
C VAL A 162 -13.76 1.32 15.57
N SER A 163 -14.31 2.48 15.21
CA SER A 163 -15.52 2.98 15.85
C SER A 163 -16.75 2.12 15.56
N ALA A 164 -16.78 1.44 14.40
CA ALA A 164 -17.84 0.52 13.99
C ALA A 164 -17.51 -0.95 14.29
N ALA A 165 -16.57 -1.24 15.21
CA ALA A 165 -16.12 -2.60 15.48
C ALA A 165 -17.23 -3.51 16.04
N ASP A 166 -18.27 -2.94 16.66
CA ASP A 166 -19.47 -3.66 17.12
C ASP A 166 -20.52 -3.86 16.00
N GLY A 167 -20.23 -3.39 14.79
CA GLY A 167 -21.08 -3.50 13.61
C GLY A 167 -22.02 -2.31 13.38
N GLN A 168 -21.98 -1.27 14.23
CA GLN A 168 -22.80 -0.07 14.05
C GLN A 168 -21.98 1.18 14.34
N LEU A 169 -22.25 2.26 13.60
CA LEU A 169 -21.73 3.59 13.94
C LEU A 169 -22.91 4.52 14.20
N LYS A 170 -23.03 5.01 15.43
CA LYS A 170 -24.06 5.99 15.81
C LYS A 170 -23.66 7.38 15.32
N GLU A 171 -24.65 8.23 15.13
CA GLU A 171 -24.42 9.61 14.68
C GLU A 171 -23.51 10.41 15.64
N ALA A 172 -23.62 10.18 16.95
CA ALA A 172 -22.75 10.79 17.94
C ALA A 172 -21.28 10.32 17.82
N GLU A 173 -21.07 9.03 17.53
CA GLU A 173 -19.73 8.45 17.32
C GLU A 173 -19.13 8.98 16.01
N ALA A 174 -19.93 9.11 14.95
CA ALA A 174 -19.50 9.73 13.69
C ALA A 174 -19.09 11.21 13.87
N ARG A 175 -19.80 11.98 14.70
CA ARG A 175 -19.44 13.37 15.02
C ARG A 175 -18.13 13.44 15.82
N ALA A 176 -17.97 12.59 16.84
CA ALA A 176 -16.74 12.50 17.63
C ALA A 176 -15.52 12.10 16.77
N LEU A 177 -15.74 11.27 15.75
CA LEU A 177 -14.71 10.95 14.75
C LEU A 177 -14.28 12.19 13.96
N VAL A 178 -15.22 13.00 13.46
CA VAL A 178 -14.89 14.22 12.72
C VAL A 178 -14.11 15.20 13.59
N GLU A 179 -14.49 15.36 14.86
CA GLU A 179 -13.73 16.17 15.83
C GLU A 179 -12.32 15.60 16.06
N SER A 180 -12.21 14.28 16.17
CA SER A 180 -10.91 13.60 16.33
C SER A 180 -10.00 13.76 15.10
N LEU A 181 -10.58 13.77 13.90
CA LEU A 181 -9.86 14.05 12.65
C LEU A 181 -9.33 15.48 12.69
N ALA A 182 -10.18 16.46 12.94
CA ALA A 182 -9.82 17.88 12.98
C ALA A 182 -8.71 18.21 14.00
N ALA A 183 -8.60 17.41 15.07
CA ALA A 183 -7.57 17.56 16.10
C ALA A 183 -6.22 16.90 15.76
N ASP A 184 -6.12 16.04 14.74
CA ASP A 184 -4.85 15.43 14.35
C ASP A 184 -4.14 16.28 13.28
N PRO A 185 -2.82 16.57 13.43
CA PRO A 185 -2.08 17.41 12.49
C PRO A 185 -2.13 16.96 11.03
N VAL A 186 -2.35 15.66 10.77
CA VAL A 186 -2.48 15.14 9.40
C VAL A 186 -3.71 15.71 8.66
N PHE A 187 -4.74 16.16 9.39
CA PHE A 187 -5.96 16.69 8.80
C PHE A 187 -6.05 18.22 8.88
N GLN A 188 -4.97 18.91 9.24
CA GLN A 188 -4.97 20.35 9.44
C GLN A 188 -5.44 21.14 8.21
N GLU A 189 -5.18 20.61 7.00
CA GLU A 189 -5.59 21.22 5.73
C GLU A 189 -6.94 20.71 5.22
N VAL A 190 -7.59 19.78 5.93
CA VAL A 190 -8.87 19.20 5.55
C VAL A 190 -10.00 20.02 6.16
N SER A 191 -10.92 20.51 5.33
CA SER A 191 -12.11 21.22 5.84
C SER A 191 -13.02 20.26 6.61
N PRO A 192 -13.80 20.74 7.59
CA PRO A 192 -14.75 19.91 8.33
C PRO A 192 -15.74 19.14 7.43
N GLU A 193 -16.22 19.77 6.35
CA GLU A 193 -17.13 19.17 5.38
C GLU A 193 -16.47 18.02 4.63
N ARG A 194 -15.18 18.17 4.31
CA ARG A 194 -14.41 17.12 3.63
C ARG A 194 -14.12 15.95 4.56
N ALA A 195 -13.78 16.23 5.82
CA ALA A 195 -13.60 15.20 6.85
C ALA A 195 -14.91 14.43 7.09
N GLN A 196 -16.04 15.12 7.15
CA GLN A 196 -17.37 14.48 7.23
C GLN A 196 -17.65 13.61 6.00
N GLY A 197 -17.28 14.08 4.81
CA GLY A 197 -17.35 13.30 3.57
C GLY A 197 -16.55 11.99 3.67
N PHE A 198 -15.30 12.03 4.14
CA PHE A 198 -14.48 10.83 4.32
C PHE A 198 -15.11 9.81 5.29
N VAL A 199 -15.63 10.28 6.43
CA VAL A 199 -16.33 9.42 7.39
C VAL A 199 -17.57 8.79 6.76
N GLY A 200 -18.41 9.58 6.08
CA GLY A 200 -19.62 9.10 5.43
C GLY A 200 -19.34 8.07 4.32
N GLU A 201 -18.34 8.33 3.48
CA GLU A 201 -17.88 7.40 2.44
C GLU A 201 -17.40 6.07 3.05
N ALA A 202 -16.59 6.13 4.11
CA ALA A 202 -16.07 4.94 4.79
C ALA A 202 -17.18 4.10 5.43
N VAL A 203 -18.18 4.74 6.07
CA VAL A 203 -19.35 4.04 6.64
C VAL A 203 -20.16 3.36 5.55
N ALA A 204 -20.44 4.07 4.45
CA ALA A 204 -21.20 3.52 3.33
C ALA A 204 -20.46 2.33 2.68
N ALA A 205 -19.14 2.45 2.51
CA ALA A 205 -18.31 1.39 1.97
C ALA A 205 -18.25 0.18 2.90
N LEU A 206 -18.11 0.38 4.21
CA LEU A 206 -18.17 -0.71 5.19
C LEU A 206 -19.51 -1.44 5.16
N ALA A 207 -20.62 -0.70 5.08
CA ALA A 207 -21.96 -1.28 5.02
C ALA A 207 -22.21 -2.07 3.72
N THR A 208 -21.65 -1.61 2.60
CA THR A 208 -21.89 -2.21 1.27
C THR A 208 -20.95 -3.38 0.99
N GLU A 209 -19.67 -3.25 1.33
CA GLU A 209 -18.61 -4.19 0.93
C GLU A 209 -18.17 -5.11 2.08
N GLY A 210 -18.41 -4.70 3.33
CA GLY A 210 -18.02 -5.44 4.52
C GLY A 210 -16.53 -5.32 4.89
N LEU A 211 -16.23 -5.65 6.14
CA LEU A 211 -14.89 -5.52 6.73
C LEU A 211 -13.77 -6.22 5.94
N PRO A 212 -13.92 -7.48 5.45
CA PRO A 212 -12.82 -8.14 4.74
C PRO A 212 -12.37 -7.38 3.49
N ARG A 213 -13.32 -6.79 2.74
CA ARG A 213 -12.99 -6.01 1.56
C ARG A 213 -12.33 -4.69 1.92
N ARG A 214 -12.82 -4.02 2.97
CA ARG A 214 -12.22 -2.75 3.44
C ARG A 214 -10.78 -2.94 3.95
N LEU A 215 -10.50 -4.03 4.65
CA LEU A 215 -9.13 -4.38 5.04
C LEU A 215 -8.20 -4.59 3.82
N GLN A 216 -8.70 -5.15 2.71
CA GLN A 216 -7.92 -5.25 1.47
C GLN A 216 -7.63 -3.87 0.87
N VAL A 217 -8.62 -2.98 0.84
CA VAL A 217 -8.44 -1.60 0.36
C VAL A 217 -7.34 -0.90 1.17
N LEU A 218 -7.37 -1.01 2.49
CA LEU A 218 -6.35 -0.43 3.37
C LEU A 218 -4.96 -1.06 3.15
N ALA A 219 -4.88 -2.38 2.99
CA ALA A 219 -3.62 -3.09 2.70
C ALA A 219 -2.98 -2.64 1.37
N HIS A 220 -3.80 -2.23 0.40
CA HIS A 220 -3.37 -1.76 -0.90
C HIS A 220 -3.11 -0.26 -0.96
N GLY A 221 -3.86 0.55 -0.20
CA GLY A 221 -3.78 2.01 -0.19
C GLY A 221 -2.69 2.55 0.72
N LEU A 222 -2.42 1.90 1.86
CA LEU A 222 -1.35 2.28 2.79
C LEU A 222 -0.03 1.61 2.36
N THR A 223 0.54 2.17 1.32
CA THR A 223 1.66 1.59 0.57
C THR A 223 2.98 1.57 1.33
N THR A 224 3.21 2.49 2.27
CA THR A 224 4.48 2.58 3.04
C THR A 224 4.32 2.16 4.50
N HIS A 225 5.41 1.75 5.14
CA HIS A 225 5.38 1.39 6.56
C HIS A 225 5.00 2.57 7.45
N LYS A 226 5.54 3.75 7.19
CA LYS A 226 5.20 4.99 7.90
C LYS A 226 3.70 5.28 7.86
N GLN A 227 3.05 5.10 6.71
CA GLN A 227 1.59 5.26 6.58
C GLN A 227 0.85 4.25 7.45
N ARG A 228 1.25 2.97 7.40
CA ARG A 228 0.64 1.89 8.18
C ARG A 228 0.78 2.08 9.69
N VAL A 229 1.96 2.52 10.15
CA VAL A 229 2.22 2.86 11.56
C VAL A 229 1.35 4.02 12.01
N LYS A 230 1.25 5.09 11.20
CA LYS A 230 0.39 6.25 11.52
C LYS A 230 -1.09 5.84 11.56
N ALA A 231 -1.55 5.06 10.60
CA ALA A 231 -2.90 4.52 10.57
C ALA A 231 -3.20 3.69 11.83
N TYR A 232 -2.29 2.81 12.23
CA TYR A 232 -2.45 2.02 13.45
C TYR A 232 -2.50 2.88 14.71
N ARG A 233 -1.64 3.92 14.83
CA ARG A 233 -1.72 4.86 15.96
C ARG A 233 -3.07 5.57 16.04
N LEU A 234 -3.63 5.98 14.90
CA LEU A 234 -4.97 6.57 14.87
C LEU A 234 -6.04 5.56 15.31
N ALA A 235 -5.92 4.30 14.88
CA ALA A 235 -6.79 3.21 15.32
C ALA A 235 -6.75 3.03 16.85
N THR A 236 -5.55 2.93 17.43
CA THR A 236 -5.35 2.82 18.88
C THR A 236 -5.91 4.03 19.61
N LYS A 237 -5.66 5.25 19.12
CA LYS A 237 -6.20 6.48 19.72
C LYS A 237 -7.73 6.45 19.80
N ILE A 238 -8.40 6.01 18.73
CA ILE A 238 -9.86 5.90 18.70
C ILE A 238 -10.37 4.81 19.66
N ALA A 239 -9.78 3.61 19.63
CA ALA A 239 -10.17 2.51 20.51
C ALA A 239 -10.05 2.86 22.01
N HIS A 240 -9.14 3.78 22.35
CA HIS A 240 -8.89 4.22 23.72
C HIS A 240 -9.54 5.56 24.09
N ALA A 241 -10.25 6.22 23.17
CA ALA A 241 -10.81 7.56 23.40
C ALA A 241 -11.80 7.59 24.57
N SER A 242 -12.56 6.51 24.78
CA SER A 242 -13.49 6.34 25.90
C SER A 242 -12.91 5.54 27.08
N GLY A 243 -11.59 5.37 27.14
CA GLY A 243 -10.89 4.64 28.20
C GLY A 243 -10.30 3.30 27.72
N LYS A 244 -10.82 2.18 28.23
CA LYS A 244 -10.35 0.85 27.81
C LYS A 244 -11.08 0.39 26.56
N ALA A 245 -10.31 0.01 25.54
CA ALA A 245 -10.83 -0.60 24.32
C ALA A 245 -11.68 -1.84 24.65
N SER A 246 -12.85 -1.93 24.04
CA SER A 246 -13.76 -3.06 24.12
C SER A 246 -13.16 -4.31 23.46
N PRO A 247 -13.69 -5.52 23.76
CA PRO A 247 -13.25 -6.74 23.07
C PRO A 247 -13.48 -6.73 21.56
N ALA A 248 -14.42 -5.92 21.05
CA ALA A 248 -14.64 -5.77 19.61
C ALA A 248 -13.54 -4.92 18.98
N GLU A 249 -13.21 -3.77 19.59
CA GLU A 249 -12.14 -2.89 19.14
C GLU A 249 -10.77 -3.58 19.22
N GLN A 250 -10.48 -4.31 20.29
CA GLN A 250 -9.23 -5.08 20.43
C GLN A 250 -9.06 -6.11 19.31
N ARG A 251 -10.12 -6.87 19.00
CA ARG A 251 -10.09 -7.81 17.87
C ARG A 251 -9.86 -7.12 16.53
N LEU A 252 -10.40 -5.91 16.35
CA LEU A 252 -10.14 -5.17 15.13
C LEU A 252 -8.71 -4.62 15.09
N LEU A 253 -8.16 -4.15 16.21
CA LEU A 253 -6.76 -3.74 16.28
C LEU A 253 -5.83 -4.90 15.90
N GLU A 254 -6.10 -6.13 16.36
CA GLU A 254 -5.35 -7.32 15.93
C GLU A 254 -5.45 -7.57 14.41
N LEU A 255 -6.64 -7.38 13.83
CA LEU A 255 -6.84 -7.49 12.39
C LEU A 255 -6.08 -6.39 11.63
N LEU A 256 -6.11 -5.15 12.11
CA LEU A 256 -5.40 -4.02 11.51
C LEU A 256 -3.88 -4.21 11.63
N GLN A 257 -3.37 -4.63 12.79
CA GLN A 257 -1.97 -4.98 12.99
C GLN A 257 -1.51 -5.99 11.94
N ALA A 258 -2.27 -7.07 11.76
CA ALA A 258 -1.93 -8.10 10.78
C ALA A 258 -2.06 -7.61 9.34
N THR A 259 -3.10 -6.82 9.04
CA THR A 259 -3.33 -6.20 7.72
C THR A 259 -2.16 -5.28 7.36
N PHE A 260 -1.67 -4.53 8.33
CA PHE A 260 -0.54 -3.62 8.20
C PHE A 260 0.82 -4.32 8.30
N GLY A 261 0.82 -5.56 8.78
CA GLY A 261 1.97 -6.37 9.14
C GLY A 261 2.97 -5.62 10.00
N LEU A 262 2.46 -5.06 11.10
CA LEU A 262 3.27 -4.46 12.15
C LEU A 262 3.71 -5.53 13.15
N ALA A 263 4.95 -5.43 13.62
CA ALA A 263 5.51 -6.38 14.57
C ALA A 263 4.90 -6.19 15.98
N ASP A 264 4.83 -7.27 16.75
CA ASP A 264 4.25 -7.24 18.11
C ASP A 264 4.98 -6.26 19.04
N ASP A 265 6.31 -6.19 18.94
CA ASP A 265 7.12 -5.27 19.75
C ASP A 265 6.91 -3.80 19.34
N GLU A 266 6.67 -3.55 18.05
CA GLU A 266 6.33 -2.24 17.53
C GLU A 266 4.96 -1.79 18.05
N VAL A 267 3.93 -2.62 17.90
CA VAL A 267 2.59 -2.34 18.43
C VAL A 267 2.62 -2.10 19.94
N ALA A 268 3.35 -2.92 20.69
CA ALA A 268 3.49 -2.72 22.13
C ALA A 268 4.15 -1.38 22.50
N ARG A 269 5.03 -0.83 21.65
CA ARG A 269 5.57 0.54 21.83
C ARG A 269 4.52 1.60 21.50
N LEU A 270 3.73 1.41 20.45
CA LEU A 270 2.67 2.34 20.03
C LEU A 270 1.56 2.45 21.07
N ASP A 271 1.14 1.33 21.65
CA ASP A 271 0.08 1.29 22.66
C ASP A 271 0.53 1.96 23.97
N LYS A 272 1.81 1.83 24.35
CA LYS A 272 2.38 2.53 25.52
C LYS A 272 2.49 4.05 25.32
N GLY A 273 2.74 4.50 24.08
CA GLY A 273 2.82 5.92 23.74
C GLY A 273 1.47 6.62 23.58
N SER A 274 0.39 5.85 23.42
CA SER A 274 -0.98 6.38 23.23
C SER A 274 -1.75 6.57 24.55
N GLY A 275 -1.17 6.14 25.68
CA GLY A 275 -1.74 6.24 27.02
C GLY A 275 -1.16 7.35 27.91
N ALA A 276 -0.50 8.36 27.32
CA ALA A 276 0.07 9.53 28.00
C ALA A 276 -0.62 10.82 27.56
#